data_AF-A0A257AML7-F1
#
_entry.id   AF-A0A257AML7-F1
#
_cell.length_a   1.000
_cell.length_b   1.000
_cell.length_c   1.000
_cell.angle_alpha   90.00
_cell.angle_beta   90.00
_cell.angle_gamma   90.00
#
_symmetry.space_group_name_H-M   'P 1'
#
loop_
_entity.id
_entity.type
_entity.pdbx_description
1 polymer ?
#
loop_
_entity_poly.entity_id
_entity_poly.type
_entity_poly.pdbx_seq_one_letter_code
_entity_poly.pdbx_strand_id
1 'polypeptide(L)'
;MIILFLVYLLTILLAISEITPISVAALLGAFFTAWFGISNGLFTYEEALGFLDIKLIMLLVGIMIVVETAERSGLFRILGLYTLRVMGGD
;
A
#
# COMPACT_ATOMS: atom_id res chain seq x y z
N MET A 1 12.97 -19.29 9.58
CA MET A 1 13.58 -17.95 9.42
C MET A 1 14.08 -17.69 8.00
N ILE A 2 15.01 -18.50 7.45
CA ILE A 2 15.55 -18.33 6.08
C ILE A 2 14.45 -18.35 4.98
N ILE A 3 13.45 -19.23 5.10
CA ILE A 3 12.32 -19.28 4.15
C ILE A 3 11.58 -17.94 4.07
N LEU A 4 11.30 -17.29 5.21
CA LEU A 4 10.57 -16.01 5.23
C LEU A 4 11.41 -14.89 4.62
N PHE A 5 12.72 -14.91 4.82
CA PHE A 5 13.63 -14.00 4.14
C PHE A 5 13.58 -14.18 2.62
N LEU A 6 13.52 -15.42 2.14
CA LEU A 6 13.34 -15.72 0.71
C LEU A 6 11.99 -15.20 0.19
N VAL A 7 10.91 -15.39 0.94
CA VAL A 7 9.57 -14.88 0.60
C VAL A 7 9.58 -13.35 0.53
N TYR A 8 10.23 -12.69 1.47
CA TYR A 8 10.38 -11.23 1.46
C TYR A 8 11.17 -10.75 0.24
N LEU A 9 12.31 -11.39 -0.06
CA LEU A 9 13.12 -11.10 -1.24
C LEU A 9 12.29 -11.28 -2.52
N LEU A 10 11.56 -12.39 -2.62
CA LEU A 10 10.65 -12.67 -3.74
C LEU A 10 9.58 -11.59 -3.90
N THR A 11 8.96 -11.16 -2.79
CA THR A 11 7.91 -10.14 -2.79
C THR A 11 8.43 -8.81 -3.33
N ILE A 12 9.61 -8.38 -2.85
CA ILE A 12 10.27 -7.17 -3.34
C ILE A 12 10.63 -7.29 -4.82
N LEU A 13 11.19 -8.44 -5.21
CA LEU A 13 11.63 -8.65 -6.59
C LEU A 13 10.43 -8.63 -7.55
N LEU A 14 9.31 -9.24 -7.17
CA LEU A 14 8.06 -9.14 -7.92
C LEU A 14 7.55 -7.69 -8.01
N ALA A 15 7.54 -6.98 -6.88
CA ALA A 15 7.05 -5.60 -6.82
C ALA A 15 7.88 -4.62 -7.67
N ILE A 16 9.20 -4.82 -7.75
CA ILE A 16 10.11 -3.97 -8.52
C ILE A 16 10.21 -4.41 -9.99
N SER A 17 10.03 -5.70 -10.29
CA SER A 17 10.15 -6.21 -11.66
C SER A 17 9.04 -5.74 -12.61
N GLU A 18 7.97 -5.15 -12.07
CA GLU A 18 6.77 -4.73 -12.81
C GLU A 18 6.10 -5.85 -13.64
N ILE A 19 6.52 -7.12 -13.46
CA ILE A 19 5.91 -8.29 -14.13
C ILE A 19 4.47 -8.49 -13.68
N THR A 20 4.17 -8.15 -12.42
CA THR A 20 2.82 -8.21 -11.84
C THR A 20 2.47 -6.87 -11.20
N PRO A 21 1.18 -6.53 -11.09
CA PRO A 21 0.76 -5.38 -10.31
C PRO A 21 1.27 -5.48 -8.87
N ILE A 22 1.70 -4.36 -8.29
CA ILE A 22 2.26 -4.31 -6.92
C ILE A 22 1.31 -4.96 -5.90
N SER A 23 -0.01 -4.78 -6.07
CA SER A 23 -1.02 -5.42 -5.23
C SER A 23 -0.97 -6.95 -5.31
N VAL A 24 -0.75 -7.51 -6.50
CA VAL A 24 -0.63 -8.96 -6.70
C VAL A 24 0.66 -9.47 -6.07
N ALA A 25 1.78 -8.76 -6.24
CA ALA A 25 3.04 -9.09 -5.59
C ALA A 25 2.90 -9.11 -4.06
N ALA A 26 2.25 -8.09 -3.47
CA ALA A 26 2.00 -8.02 -2.04
C ALA A 26 1.10 -9.15 -1.54
N LEU A 27 0.03 -9.49 -2.27
CA LEU A 27 -0.86 -10.60 -1.92
C LEU A 27 -0.17 -11.96 -1.97
N LEU A 28 0.67 -12.21 -2.99
CA LEU A 28 1.48 -13.42 -3.06
C LEU A 28 2.48 -13.50 -1.89
N GLY A 29 3.14 -12.38 -1.57
CA GLY A 29 4.02 -12.28 -0.41
C GLY A 29 3.31 -12.59 0.90
N ALA A 30 2.13 -12.00 1.11
CA ALA A 30 1.29 -12.26 2.28
C ALA A 30 0.85 -13.73 2.36
N PHE A 31 0.43 -14.30 1.23
CA PHE A 31 0.01 -15.71 1.14
C PHE A 31 1.15 -16.66 1.51
N PHE A 32 2.33 -16.50 0.90
CA PHE A 32 3.48 -17.37 1.22
C PHE A 32 3.97 -17.16 2.64
N THR A 33 3.95 -15.92 3.14
CA THR A 33 4.31 -15.63 4.54
C THR A 33 3.36 -16.35 5.49
N ALA A 34 2.04 -16.25 5.28
CA ALA A 34 1.06 -16.96 6.10
C ALA A 34 1.22 -18.48 6.01
N TRP A 35 1.33 -19.03 4.80
CA TRP A 35 1.48 -20.47 4.57
C TRP A 35 2.72 -21.04 5.28
N PHE A 36 3.88 -20.46 5.02
CA PHE A 36 5.12 -20.95 5.62
C PHE A 36 5.24 -20.60 7.10
N GLY A 37 4.79 -19.42 7.51
CA GLY A 37 4.87 -19.02 8.92
C GLY A 37 4.03 -19.89 9.84
N ILE A 38 2.78 -20.18 9.43
CA ILE A 38 1.88 -21.06 10.19
C ILE A 38 2.37 -22.51 10.12
N SER A 39 2.76 -22.99 8.95
CA SER A 39 3.26 -24.38 8.80
C SER A 39 4.54 -24.65 9.59
N ASN A 40 5.38 -23.64 9.83
CA ASN A 40 6.59 -23.76 10.64
C ASN A 40 6.36 -23.43 12.13
N GLY A 41 5.13 -23.12 12.54
CA GLY A 41 4.79 -22.74 13.91
C GLY A 41 5.43 -21.41 14.36
N LEU A 42 5.79 -20.53 13.42
CA LEU A 42 6.42 -19.24 13.72
C LEU A 42 5.41 -18.20 14.22
N PHE A 43 4.15 -18.32 13.80
CA PHE A 43 3.04 -17.51 14.27
C PHE A 43 1.71 -18.22 14.01
N THR A 44 0.68 -17.84 14.77
CA THR A 44 -0.68 -18.38 14.68
C THR A 44 -1.51 -17.66 13.61
N TYR A 45 -2.69 -18.20 13.29
CA TYR A 45 -3.64 -17.54 12.38
C TYR A 45 -4.07 -16.15 12.90
N GLU A 46 -4.24 -16.01 14.21
CA GLU A 46 -4.65 -14.75 14.83
C GLU A 46 -3.55 -13.69 14.73
N GLU A 47 -2.29 -14.08 14.98
CA GLU A 47 -1.12 -13.21 14.79
C GLU A 47 -0.94 -12.82 13.31
N ALA A 48 -1.16 -13.76 12.39
CA ALA A 48 -1.09 -13.48 10.96
C ALA A 48 -2.12 -12.43 10.51
N LEU A 49 -3.35 -12.49 11.04
CA LEU A 49 -4.38 -11.48 10.82
C LEU A 49 -4.04 -10.16 11.52
N GLY A 50 -3.40 -10.24 12.69
CA GLY A 50 -2.89 -9.07 13.41
C GLY A 50 -1.84 -8.26 12.66
N PHE A 51 -1.17 -8.83 11.65
CA PHE A 51 -0.26 -8.08 10.77
C PHE A 51 -1.01 -7.10 9.85
N LEU A 52 -2.32 -7.27 9.64
CA LEU A 52 -3.15 -6.33 8.90
C LEU A 52 -3.63 -5.21 9.82
N ASP A 53 -2.97 -4.07 9.75
CA ASP A 53 -3.42 -2.86 10.44
C ASP A 53 -4.58 -2.21 9.68
N ILE A 54 -5.81 -2.59 10.07
CA ILE A 54 -7.05 -2.06 9.49
C ILE A 54 -7.14 -0.53 9.65
N LYS A 55 -6.58 0.03 10.73
CA LYS A 55 -6.60 1.47 10.95
C LYS A 55 -5.71 2.17 9.91
N LEU A 56 -4.53 1.63 9.62
CA LEU A 56 -3.67 2.15 8.55
C LEU A 56 -4.31 2.00 7.16
N ILE A 57 -4.90 0.84 6.86
CA ILE A 57 -5.58 0.62 5.58
C ILE A 57 -6.73 1.62 5.40
N MET A 58 -7.58 1.78 6.41
CA MET A 58 -8.70 2.72 6.36
C MET A 58 -8.23 4.17 6.25
N LEU A 59 -7.13 4.53 6.92
CA LEU A 59 -6.51 5.86 6.79
C LEU A 59 -6.05 6.12 5.35
N LEU A 60 -5.32 5.18 4.75
CA LEU A 60 -4.83 5.30 3.37
C LEU A 60 -6.00 5.39 2.39
N VAL A 61 -6.98 4.49 2.51
CA VAL A 61 -8.19 4.51 1.67
C VAL A 61 -8.95 5.83 1.86
N GLY A 62 -9.10 6.31 3.09
CA GLY A 62 -9.75 7.58 3.40
C GLY A 62 -9.04 8.76 2.73
N ILE A 63 -7.71 8.82 2.80
CA ILE A 63 -6.91 9.84 2.11
C ILE A 63 -7.11 9.75 0.60
N MET A 64 -7.05 8.54 0.03
CA MET A 64 -7.27 8.33 -1.40
C MET A 64 -8.64 8.85 -1.84
N ILE A 65 -9.71 8.58 -1.08
CA ILE A 65 -11.05 9.08 -1.37
C ILE A 65 -11.12 10.61 -1.29
N VAL A 66 -10.55 11.21 -0.25
CA VAL A 66 -10.55 12.67 -0.06
C VAL A 66 -9.81 13.37 -1.19
N VAL A 67 -8.63 12.86 -1.56
CA VAL A 67 -7.81 13.39 -2.67
C VAL A 67 -8.54 13.28 -4.00
N GLU A 68 -9.08 12.10 -4.33
CA GLU A 68 -9.86 11.88 -5.55
C GLU A 68 -11.08 12.81 -5.64
N THR A 69 -11.77 13.02 -4.51
CA THR A 69 -12.92 13.93 -4.44
C THR A 69 -12.49 15.39 -4.63
N ALA A 70 -11.36 15.79 -4.07
CA ALA A 70 -10.80 17.13 -4.24
C ALA A 70 -10.35 17.39 -5.69
N GLU A 71 -9.79 16.38 -6.35
CA GLU A 71 -9.42 16.46 -7.75
C GLU A 71 -10.66 16.63 -8.64
N ARG A 72 -11.66 15.75 -8.48
CA ARG A 72 -12.89 15.76 -9.29
C ARG A 72 -13.72 17.02 -9.12
N SER A 73 -13.67 17.65 -7.94
CA SER A 73 -14.35 18.92 -7.68
C SER A 73 -13.60 20.15 -8.22
N GLY A 74 -12.40 19.97 -8.79
CA GLY A 74 -11.59 21.07 -9.30
C GLY A 74 -10.93 21.92 -8.21
N LEU A 75 -10.95 21.47 -6.95
CA LEU A 75 -10.33 22.20 -5.83
C LEU A 75 -8.82 22.41 -6.07
N PHE A 76 -8.13 21.43 -6.64
CA PHE A 76 -6.71 21.58 -7.01
C PHE A 76 -6.47 22.68 -8.05
N ARG A 77 -7.40 22.87 -8.99
CA ARG A 77 -7.31 23.95 -9.98
C ARG A 77 -7.52 25.33 -9.35
N ILE A 78 -8.46 25.44 -8.40
CA ILE A 78 -8.69 26.67 -7.65
C ILE A 78 -7.46 27.02 -6.81
N LEU A 79 -6.91 26.04 -6.09
CA LEU A 79 -5.69 26.23 -5.30
C LEU A 79 -4.51 26.65 -6.17
N GLY A 80 -4.33 26.02 -7.34
CA GLY A 80 -3.29 26.40 -8.30
C GLY A 80 -3.44 27.83 -8.84
N LEU A 81 -4.67 28.24 -9.18
CA LEU A 81 -4.93 29.62 -9.61
C LEU A 81 -4.70 30.63 -8.48
N TYR A 82 -5.01 30.25 -7.25
CA TYR A 82 -4.77 31.11 -6.09
C TYR A 82 -3.27 31.30 -5.82
N THR A 83 -2.47 30.23 -5.85
CA THR A 83 -1.01 30.34 -5.70
C THR A 83 -0.38 31.16 -6.82
N LEU A 84 -0.83 31.00 -8.07
CA LEU A 84 -0.37 31.83 -9.20
C LEU A 84 -0.66 33.31 -8.97
N ARG A 85 -1.89 33.65 -8.56
CA ARG A 85 -2.29 35.03 -8.29
C ARG A 85 -1.52 35.66 -7.13
N VAL A 86 -1.22 34.89 -6.08
CA VAL A 86 -0.40 35.36 -4.93
C VAL A 86 1.06 35.61 -5.34
N MET A 87 1.59 34.80 -6.26
CA MET A 87 2.95 34.95 -6.78
C MET A 87 3.10 36.08 -7.81
N GLY A 88 2.01 36.78 -8.17
CA GLY A 88 2.03 37.88 -9.13
C GLY A 88 2.12 37.44 -10.60
N GLY A 89 1.77 36.19 -10.91
CA GLY A 89 1.50 35.79 -12.29
C GLY A 89 0.14 36.32 -12.72
N ASP A 90 0.08 37.03 -13.85
CA ASP A 90 -1.17 37.42 -14.51
C ASP A 90 -2.02 36.19 -14.93
#